data_AF-A0A410PSW0-F1
#
_entry.id   AF-A0A410PSW0-F1
#
_cell.length_a   1.000
_cell.length_b   1.000
_cell.length_c   1.000
_cell.angle_alpha   90.00
_cell.angle_beta   90.00
_cell.angle_gamma   90.00
#
_symmetry.space_group_name_H-M   'P 1'
#
loop_
_entity.id
_entity.type
_entity.pdbx_description
1 polymer ?
#
loop_
_entity_poly.entity_id
_entity_poly.type
_entity_poly.pdbx_seq_one_letter_code
_entity_poly.pdbx_strand_id
1 'polypeptide(L)'
;MQQFLEIDNLTVFGLILMRMLGCIAFNPILGRRNVPVMMKAGISLMLAILIYYYTDISSVPAVQSTVEYIVLSAKELLVGFAIGFVVSLFMYIIILGGEVIDMQMGLSMSKVYDPGSNVAMSLNATFYTVLFMFMFFSINGHLTLFKLFLELAKVIPYGHVLFGKELATGMISVFCQCTILGVKLAMPIIALQFFIEMAFGVLMRNIPQINVIMINIQAKIFIGFIFLIIIFTPTMSFVENAIDQLFNAIIQIAKLMG
;
A
#
# COMPACT_ATOMS: atom_id res chain seq x y z
N MET A 1 -34.70 -17.53 0.67
CA MET A 1 -33.86 -18.50 1.43
C MET A 1 -33.63 -19.80 0.66
N GLN A 2 -34.63 -20.35 -0.07
CA GLN A 2 -34.46 -21.56 -0.89
C GLN A 2 -33.58 -21.38 -2.15
N GLN A 3 -33.44 -20.16 -2.66
CA GLN A 3 -32.64 -19.88 -3.87
C GLN A 3 -31.12 -19.95 -3.62
N PHE A 4 -30.66 -19.86 -2.37
CA PHE A 4 -29.23 -19.96 -2.00
C PHE A 4 -28.67 -21.40 -2.08
N LEU A 5 -29.53 -22.42 -2.15
CA LEU A 5 -29.15 -23.83 -2.04
C LEU A 5 -28.99 -24.54 -3.39
N GLU A 6 -29.17 -23.84 -4.52
CA GLU A 6 -28.77 -24.38 -5.82
C GLU A 6 -27.24 -24.42 -5.90
N ILE A 7 -26.70 -25.54 -6.40
CA ILE A 7 -25.25 -25.81 -6.43
C ILE A 7 -24.50 -24.71 -7.21
N ASP A 8 -25.12 -24.17 -8.26
CA ASP A 8 -24.56 -23.08 -9.07
C ASP A 8 -24.47 -21.76 -8.29
N ASN A 9 -25.42 -21.48 -7.40
CA ASN A 9 -25.38 -20.29 -6.56
C ASN A 9 -24.29 -20.39 -5.48
N LEU A 10 -24.03 -21.60 -4.99
CA LEU A 10 -22.96 -21.87 -4.03
C LEU A 10 -21.56 -21.71 -4.66
N THR A 11 -21.37 -22.17 -5.90
CA THR A 11 -20.08 -22.04 -6.59
C THR A 11 -19.76 -20.58 -6.89
N VAL A 12 -20.72 -19.81 -7.36
CA VAL A 12 -20.57 -18.35 -7.58
C VAL A 12 -20.22 -17.63 -6.29
N PHE A 13 -20.94 -17.93 -5.20
CA PHE A 13 -20.63 -17.36 -3.89
C PHE A 13 -19.21 -17.69 -3.43
N GLY A 14 -18.76 -18.93 -3.64
CA GLY A 14 -17.39 -19.35 -3.34
C GLY A 14 -16.33 -18.56 -4.11
N LEU A 15 -16.55 -18.28 -5.39
CA LEU A 15 -15.64 -17.45 -6.21
C LEU A 15 -15.55 -16.01 -5.67
N ILE A 16 -16.69 -15.40 -5.33
CA ILE A 16 -16.74 -14.06 -4.72
C ILE A 16 -15.99 -14.05 -3.40
N LEU A 17 -16.21 -15.06 -2.54
CA LEU A 17 -15.52 -15.21 -1.26
C LEU A 17 -14.01 -15.28 -1.44
N MET A 18 -13.51 -16.05 -2.41
CA MET A 18 -12.08 -16.19 -2.69
C MET A 18 -11.44 -14.85 -3.11
N ARG A 19 -12.11 -14.08 -3.98
CA ARG A 19 -11.67 -12.72 -4.35
C ARG A 19 -11.60 -11.81 -3.12
N MET A 20 -12.63 -11.80 -2.28
CA MET A 20 -12.71 -10.95 -1.09
C MET A 20 -11.72 -11.35 0.02
N LEU A 21 -11.41 -12.65 0.14
CA LEU A 21 -10.33 -13.14 1.00
C LEU A 21 -8.98 -12.61 0.52
N GLY A 22 -8.70 -12.68 -0.78
CA GLY A 22 -7.50 -12.09 -1.37
C GLY A 22 -7.40 -10.58 -1.12
N CYS A 23 -8.47 -9.83 -1.39
CA CYS A 23 -8.50 -8.37 -1.23
C CYS A 23 -8.24 -7.92 0.22
N ILE A 24 -8.71 -8.66 1.22
CA ILE A 24 -8.59 -8.24 2.63
C ILE A 24 -7.36 -8.82 3.31
N ALA A 25 -7.06 -10.10 3.09
CA ALA A 25 -5.96 -10.76 3.77
C ALA A 25 -4.60 -10.12 3.42
N PHE A 26 -4.44 -9.68 2.17
CA PHE A 26 -3.20 -9.08 1.67
C PHE A 26 -3.18 -7.55 1.69
N ASN A 27 -4.25 -6.90 2.18
CA ASN A 27 -4.28 -5.45 2.30
C ASN A 27 -3.62 -5.00 3.61
N PRO A 28 -2.57 -4.18 3.60
CA PRO A 28 -1.84 -3.76 4.80
C PRO A 28 -2.61 -2.77 5.70
N ILE A 29 -3.71 -2.19 5.22
CA ILE A 29 -4.57 -1.27 5.99
C ILE A 29 -5.54 -2.09 6.85
N LEU A 30 -6.27 -3.04 6.24
CA LEU A 30 -7.30 -3.84 6.89
C LEU A 30 -6.79 -5.20 7.42
N GLY A 31 -5.84 -5.79 6.69
CA GLY A 31 -5.22 -7.08 6.97
C GLY A 31 -3.96 -7.01 7.84
N ARG A 32 -3.79 -5.97 8.67
CA ARG A 32 -2.62 -5.83 9.57
C ARG A 32 -2.39 -7.08 10.42
N ARG A 33 -1.12 -7.34 10.77
CA ARG A 33 -0.71 -8.49 11.60
C ARG A 33 -1.36 -8.50 12.99
N ASN A 34 -1.75 -7.33 13.49
CA ASN A 34 -2.40 -7.17 14.80
C ASN A 34 -3.91 -7.52 14.78
N VAL A 35 -4.52 -7.71 13.60
CA VAL A 35 -5.93 -8.07 13.49
C VAL A 35 -6.07 -9.60 13.50
N PRO A 36 -6.88 -10.19 14.40
CA PRO A 36 -7.09 -11.63 14.44
C PRO A 36 -7.59 -12.18 13.10
N VAL A 37 -7.10 -13.36 12.71
CA VAL A 37 -7.48 -14.01 11.43
C VAL A 37 -9.00 -14.21 11.33
N MET A 38 -9.66 -14.52 12.45
CA MET A 38 -11.13 -14.64 12.53
C MET A 38 -11.85 -13.37 12.12
N MET A 39 -11.35 -12.18 12.51
CA MET A 39 -11.96 -10.91 12.13
C MET A 39 -11.80 -10.65 10.64
N LYS A 40 -10.62 -10.95 10.07
CA LYS A 40 -10.37 -10.81 8.62
C LYS A 40 -11.32 -11.70 7.81
N ALA A 41 -11.44 -12.96 8.20
CA ALA A 41 -12.35 -13.90 7.57
C ALA A 41 -13.81 -13.45 7.69
N GLY A 42 -14.22 -12.95 8.87
CA GLY A 42 -15.56 -12.41 9.09
C GLY A 42 -15.90 -11.22 8.18
N ILE A 43 -14.98 -10.26 8.03
CA ILE A 43 -15.17 -9.11 7.14
C ILE A 43 -15.23 -9.57 5.67
N SER A 44 -14.34 -10.47 5.24
CA SER A 44 -14.38 -11.02 3.88
C SER A 44 -15.69 -11.73 3.57
N LEU A 45 -16.22 -12.51 4.52
CA LEU A 45 -17.48 -13.20 4.39
C LEU A 45 -18.67 -12.23 4.33
N MET A 46 -18.69 -11.22 5.20
CA MET A 46 -19.72 -10.19 5.20
C MET A 46 -19.74 -9.41 3.87
N LEU A 47 -18.58 -9.02 3.35
CA LEU A 47 -18.49 -8.36 2.04
C LEU A 47 -18.90 -9.28 0.90
N ALA A 48 -18.53 -10.56 0.94
CA ALA A 48 -18.94 -11.52 -0.08
C ALA A 48 -20.47 -11.67 -0.15
N ILE A 49 -21.15 -11.71 1.01
CA ILE A 49 -22.61 -11.74 1.07
C ILE A 49 -23.22 -10.47 0.46
N LEU A 50 -22.69 -9.30 0.79
CA LEU A 50 -23.18 -8.02 0.26
C LEU A 50 -23.00 -7.93 -1.26
N ILE A 51 -21.84 -8.31 -1.77
CA ILE A 51 -21.55 -8.30 -3.20
C ILE A 51 -22.41 -9.32 -3.95
N TYR A 52 -22.60 -10.51 -3.37
CA TYR A 52 -23.47 -11.54 -3.97
C TYR A 52 -24.90 -11.05 -4.17
N TYR A 53 -25.47 -10.30 -3.22
CA TYR A 53 -26.82 -9.72 -3.37
C TYR A 53 -26.89 -8.59 -4.41
N TYR A 54 -25.77 -7.91 -4.66
CA TYR A 54 -25.70 -6.76 -5.56
C TYR A 54 -25.24 -7.12 -6.99
N THR A 55 -24.72 -8.34 -7.19
CA THR A 55 -24.18 -8.78 -8.48
C THR A 55 -25.20 -9.65 -9.20
N ASP A 56 -25.45 -9.35 -10.48
CA ASP A 56 -26.23 -10.25 -11.35
C ASP A 56 -25.43 -11.53 -11.62
N ILE A 57 -25.94 -12.65 -11.11
CA ILE A 57 -25.31 -13.99 -11.13
C ILE A 57 -25.30 -14.60 -12.56
N SER A 58 -26.08 -14.04 -13.48
CA SER A 58 -26.35 -14.57 -14.82
C SER A 58 -25.14 -14.59 -15.76
N SER A 59 -24.04 -13.91 -15.43
CA SER A 59 -22.82 -13.87 -16.26
C SER A 59 -21.73 -14.84 -15.86
N VAL A 60 -21.92 -15.67 -14.81
CA VAL A 60 -20.87 -16.59 -14.35
C VAL A 60 -20.99 -17.92 -15.09
N PRO A 61 -19.91 -18.45 -15.69
CA PRO A 61 -19.93 -19.75 -16.34
C PRO A 61 -20.38 -20.85 -15.38
N ALA A 62 -21.30 -21.71 -15.82
CA ALA A 62 -21.67 -22.90 -15.08
C ALA A 62 -20.44 -23.81 -14.98
N VAL A 63 -19.97 -24.05 -13.75
CA VAL A 63 -18.76 -24.83 -13.50
C VAL A 63 -19.08 -26.31 -13.65
N GLN A 64 -18.43 -26.99 -14.60
CA GLN A 64 -18.81 -28.37 -14.97
C GLN A 64 -17.99 -29.43 -14.22
N SER A 65 -16.85 -29.04 -13.63
CA SER A 65 -15.92 -29.95 -12.95
C SER A 65 -15.30 -29.34 -11.68
N THR A 66 -15.05 -30.20 -10.68
CA THR A 66 -14.34 -29.81 -9.44
C THR A 66 -12.96 -29.21 -9.72
N VAL A 67 -12.27 -29.71 -10.75
CA VAL A 67 -10.94 -29.19 -11.13
C VAL A 67 -11.05 -27.77 -11.68
N GLU A 68 -12.06 -27.50 -12.49
CA GLU A 68 -12.35 -26.16 -13.02
C GLU A 68 -12.68 -25.18 -11.89
N TYR A 69 -13.51 -25.60 -10.92
CA TYR A 69 -13.83 -24.80 -9.75
C TYR A 69 -12.58 -24.38 -8.95
N ILE A 70 -11.66 -25.32 -8.71
CA ILE A 70 -10.42 -25.04 -7.96
C ILE A 70 -9.54 -24.03 -8.72
N VAL A 71 -9.41 -24.20 -10.04
CA VAL A 71 -8.62 -23.29 -10.88
C VAL A 71 -9.23 -21.89 -10.90
N LEU A 72 -10.55 -21.78 -11.10
CA LEU A 72 -11.24 -20.49 -11.07
C LEU A 72 -11.13 -19.82 -9.69
N SER A 73 -11.32 -20.58 -8.61
CA SER A 73 -11.15 -20.09 -7.24
C SER A 73 -9.75 -19.56 -6.97
N ALA A 74 -8.72 -20.26 -7.46
CA ALA A 74 -7.34 -19.82 -7.34
C ALA A 74 -7.08 -18.53 -8.14
N LYS A 75 -7.65 -18.41 -9.35
CA LYS A 75 -7.57 -17.18 -10.15
C LYS A 75 -8.22 -15.99 -9.43
N GLU A 76 -9.39 -16.19 -8.84
CA GLU A 76 -10.10 -15.15 -8.10
C GLU A 76 -9.33 -14.69 -6.85
N LEU A 77 -8.73 -15.63 -6.14
CA LEU A 77 -7.83 -15.32 -5.03
C LEU A 77 -6.62 -14.50 -5.50
N LEU A 78 -6.04 -14.83 -6.66
CA LEU A 78 -4.93 -14.08 -7.24
C LEU A 78 -5.32 -12.67 -7.68
N VAL A 79 -6.55 -12.44 -8.17
CA VAL A 79 -7.06 -11.08 -8.43
C VAL A 79 -7.12 -10.28 -7.13
N GLY A 80 -7.68 -10.87 -6.07
CA GLY A 80 -7.71 -10.21 -4.77
C GLY A 80 -6.33 -9.93 -4.21
N PHE A 81 -5.39 -10.86 -4.38
CA PHE A 81 -3.98 -10.67 -4.05
C PHE A 81 -3.36 -9.52 -4.83
N ALA A 82 -3.58 -9.44 -6.15
CA ALA A 82 -3.07 -8.35 -6.98
C ALA A 82 -3.54 -6.97 -6.48
N ILE A 83 -4.83 -6.85 -6.14
CA ILE A 83 -5.38 -5.60 -5.60
C ILE A 83 -4.79 -5.27 -4.23
N GLY A 84 -4.72 -6.25 -3.32
CA GLY A 84 -4.08 -6.09 -2.02
C GLY A 84 -2.59 -5.72 -2.12
N PHE A 85 -1.91 -6.25 -3.14
CA PHE A 85 -0.53 -5.94 -3.46
C PHE A 85 -0.37 -4.48 -3.91
N VAL A 86 -1.27 -3.95 -4.74
CA VAL A 86 -1.26 -2.52 -5.11
C VAL A 86 -1.38 -1.64 -3.86
N VAL A 87 -2.29 -1.96 -2.93
CA VAL A 87 -2.38 -1.23 -1.64
C VAL A 87 -1.08 -1.34 -0.83
N SER A 88 -0.42 -2.49 -0.86
CA SER A 88 0.91 -2.70 -0.26
C SER A 88 1.99 -1.81 -0.88
N LEU A 89 1.97 -1.61 -2.19
CA LEU A 89 2.90 -0.70 -2.87
C LEU A 89 2.72 0.76 -2.45
N PHE A 90 1.49 1.19 -2.17
CA PHE A 90 1.25 2.56 -1.69
C PHE A 90 1.67 2.76 -0.23
N MET A 91 1.51 1.75 0.63
CA MET A 91 2.13 1.78 1.96
C MET A 91 3.65 1.83 1.87
N TYR A 92 4.24 1.15 0.89
CA TYR A 92 5.67 1.18 0.64
C TYR A 92 6.20 2.59 0.30
N ILE A 93 5.42 3.44 -0.38
CA ILE A 93 5.77 4.86 -0.64
C ILE A 93 6.11 5.57 0.68
N ILE A 94 5.23 5.40 1.67
CA ILE A 94 5.32 6.07 2.96
C ILE A 94 6.51 5.55 3.77
N ILE A 95 6.68 4.23 3.78
CA ILE A 95 7.79 3.58 4.50
C ILE A 95 9.13 3.99 3.86
N LEU A 96 9.26 3.87 2.54
CA LEU A 96 10.49 4.22 1.83
C LEU A 96 10.84 5.70 2.03
N GLY A 97 9.88 6.61 1.87
CA GLY A 97 10.16 8.04 2.05
C GLY A 97 10.56 8.37 3.49
N GLY A 98 9.90 7.78 4.49
CA GLY A 98 10.28 7.95 5.90
C GLY A 98 11.65 7.38 6.25
N GLU A 99 12.03 6.24 5.66
CA GLU A 99 13.36 5.64 5.84
C GLU A 99 14.45 6.50 5.20
N VAL A 100 14.22 7.03 4.00
CA VAL A 100 15.17 7.92 3.33
C VAL A 100 15.35 9.21 4.13
N ILE A 101 14.28 9.79 4.67
CA ILE A 101 14.35 10.97 5.55
C ILE A 101 15.22 10.68 6.79
N ASP A 102 15.01 9.54 7.44
CA ASP A 102 15.79 9.15 8.63
C ASP A 102 17.26 8.87 8.32
N MET A 103 17.54 8.34 7.13
CA MET A 103 18.91 8.15 6.66
C MET A 103 19.62 9.51 6.49
N GLN A 104 18.95 10.50 5.89
CA GLN A 104 19.52 11.84 5.70
C GLN A 104 19.72 12.60 7.01
N MET A 105 18.79 12.45 7.97
CA MET A 105 18.91 13.06 9.30
C MET A 105 19.93 12.36 10.21
N GLY A 106 20.47 11.20 9.80
CA GLY A 106 21.42 10.41 10.61
C GLY A 106 20.77 9.60 11.73
N LEU A 107 19.43 9.53 11.78
CA LEU A 107 18.68 8.75 12.78
C LEU A 107 18.78 7.23 12.53
N SER A 108 19.08 6.83 11.29
CA SER A 108 19.24 5.43 10.89
C SER A 108 20.66 4.87 10.96
N MET A 109 21.62 5.57 11.58
CA MET A 109 23.01 5.09 11.66
C MET A 109 23.13 3.73 12.35
N SER A 110 22.31 3.44 13.36
CA SER A 110 22.27 2.13 14.03
C SER A 110 21.90 0.97 13.10
N LYS A 111 21.07 1.20 12.06
CA LYS A 111 20.69 0.19 11.06
C LYS A 111 21.80 -0.12 10.07
N VAL A 112 22.60 0.88 9.73
CA VAL A 112 23.72 0.74 8.79
C VAL A 112 24.86 -0.04 9.43
N TYR A 113 25.09 0.17 10.73
CA TYR A 113 26.15 -0.53 11.47
C TYR A 113 25.80 -1.98 11.84
N ASP A 114 24.52 -2.31 12.05
CA ASP A 114 24.07 -3.69 12.28
C ASP A 114 22.70 -3.98 11.62
N PRO A 115 22.71 -4.35 10.32
CA PRO A 115 21.49 -4.75 9.62
C PRO A 115 20.94 -6.12 10.06
N GLY A 116 21.67 -6.89 10.88
CA GLY A 116 21.25 -8.19 11.42
C GLY A 116 20.47 -8.05 12.73
N SER A 117 20.68 -6.95 13.47
CA SER A 117 19.79 -6.57 14.55
C SER A 117 18.42 -6.16 13.98
N ASN A 118 17.34 -6.71 14.53
CA ASN A 118 15.96 -6.33 14.16
C ASN A 118 15.66 -4.88 14.61
N VAL A 119 16.42 -3.90 14.13
CA VAL A 119 16.22 -2.50 14.49
C VAL A 119 14.85 -2.08 13.99
N ALA A 120 14.08 -1.53 14.91
CA ALA A 120 12.72 -1.04 14.71
C ALA A 120 12.58 -0.22 13.42
N MET A 121 11.40 -0.29 12.79
CA MET A 121 10.98 0.60 11.72
C MET A 121 11.39 2.05 12.02
N SER A 122 11.83 2.78 11.00
CA SER A 122 12.39 4.12 11.21
C SER A 122 11.36 5.05 11.87
N LEU A 123 11.81 6.05 12.63
CA LEU A 123 10.92 6.90 13.43
C LEU A 123 9.98 7.68 12.51
N ASN A 124 10.53 8.30 11.47
CA ASN A 124 9.73 9.04 10.50
C ASN A 124 8.85 8.11 9.65
N ALA A 125 9.31 6.91 9.27
CA ALA A 125 8.46 5.94 8.57
C ALA A 125 7.26 5.51 9.43
N THR A 126 7.47 5.27 10.73
CA THR A 126 6.39 4.93 11.66
C THR A 126 5.41 6.09 11.81
N PHE A 127 5.92 7.31 12.00
CA PHE A 127 5.12 8.52 12.12
C PHE A 127 4.26 8.76 10.86
N TYR A 128 4.85 8.74 9.67
CA TYR A 128 4.11 8.91 8.43
C TYR A 128 3.14 7.76 8.16
N THR A 129 3.44 6.53 8.55
CA THR A 129 2.51 5.40 8.43
C THR A 129 1.27 5.58 9.30
N VAL A 130 1.43 6.12 10.51
CA VAL A 130 0.30 6.46 11.39
C VAL A 130 -0.52 7.61 10.79
N LEU A 131 0.14 8.66 10.28
CA LEU A 131 -0.54 9.77 9.61
C LEU A 131 -1.30 9.33 8.36
N PHE A 132 -0.70 8.48 7.54
CA PHE A 132 -1.35 7.88 6.37
C PHE A 132 -2.64 7.15 6.77
N MET A 133 -2.60 6.35 7.85
CA MET A 133 -3.80 5.68 8.35
C MET A 133 -4.88 6.68 8.77
N PHE A 134 -4.51 7.72 9.54
CA PHE A 134 -5.48 8.74 9.95
C PHE A 134 -6.10 9.46 8.75
N MET A 135 -5.28 9.86 7.77
CA MET A 135 -5.73 10.45 6.51
C MET A 135 -6.69 9.52 5.75
N PHE A 136 -6.31 8.26 5.58
CA PHE A 136 -7.11 7.27 4.88
C PHE A 136 -8.50 7.10 5.49
N PHE A 137 -8.61 7.10 6.83
CA PHE A 137 -9.92 7.07 7.49
C PHE A 137 -10.65 8.41 7.44
N SER A 138 -9.94 9.53 7.58
CA SER A 138 -10.50 10.89 7.57
C SER A 138 -11.20 11.23 6.24
N ILE A 139 -10.60 10.83 5.11
CA ILE A 139 -11.15 11.07 3.77
C ILE A 139 -12.19 9.99 3.39
N ASN A 140 -12.57 9.11 4.33
CA ASN A 140 -13.45 7.96 4.08
C ASN A 140 -12.91 7.00 3.01
N GLY A 141 -11.58 6.86 2.90
CA GLY A 141 -10.94 5.96 1.93
C GLY A 141 -11.36 4.50 2.06
N HIS A 142 -11.75 4.06 3.26
CA HIS A 142 -12.34 2.74 3.49
C HIS A 142 -13.69 2.55 2.78
N LEU A 143 -14.56 3.57 2.74
CA LEU A 143 -15.81 3.52 1.98
C LEU A 143 -15.55 3.51 0.48
N THR A 144 -14.58 4.32 0.01
CA THR A 144 -14.15 4.31 -1.39
C THR A 144 -13.61 2.95 -1.80
N LEU A 145 -12.82 2.30 -0.93
CA LEU A 145 -12.32 0.94 -1.17
C LEU A 145 -13.46 -0.09 -1.31
N PHE A 146 -14.49 -0.01 -0.48
CA PHE A 146 -15.66 -0.90 -0.59
C PHE A 146 -16.49 -0.64 -1.84
N LYS A 147 -16.67 0.63 -2.24
CA LYS A 147 -17.30 0.97 -3.53
C LYS A 147 -16.49 0.40 -4.69
N LEU A 148 -15.17 0.48 -4.60
CA LEU A 148 -14.28 -0.05 -5.61
C LEU A 148 -14.42 -1.57 -5.71
N PHE A 149 -14.57 -2.30 -4.61
CA PHE A 149 -14.84 -3.75 -4.65
C PHE A 149 -16.14 -4.11 -5.40
N LEU A 150 -17.18 -3.28 -5.29
CA LEU A 150 -18.41 -3.45 -6.07
C LEU A 150 -18.20 -3.14 -7.56
N GLU A 151 -17.38 -2.14 -7.88
CA GLU A 151 -17.03 -1.83 -9.28
C GLU A 151 -16.16 -2.91 -9.92
N LEU A 152 -15.27 -3.54 -9.16
CA LEU A 152 -14.45 -4.66 -9.65
C LEU A 152 -15.28 -5.85 -10.13
N ALA A 153 -16.44 -6.10 -9.50
CA ALA A 153 -17.37 -7.13 -9.95
C ALA A 153 -17.90 -6.86 -11.37
N LYS A 154 -18.01 -5.58 -11.76
CA LYS A 154 -18.45 -5.16 -13.10
C LYS A 154 -17.30 -5.16 -14.11
N VAL A 155 -16.11 -4.77 -13.69
CA VAL A 155 -14.93 -4.69 -14.58
C VAL A 155 -14.35 -6.07 -14.87
N ILE A 156 -14.33 -6.96 -13.86
CA ILE A 156 -13.79 -8.32 -13.98
C ILE A 156 -14.92 -9.30 -13.64
N PRO A 157 -15.69 -9.75 -14.64
CA PRO A 157 -16.71 -10.76 -14.45
C PRO A 157 -16.11 -12.00 -13.78
N TYR A 158 -16.81 -12.56 -12.80
CA TYR A 158 -16.34 -13.74 -12.07
C TYR A 158 -16.16 -14.92 -13.03
N GLY A 159 -15.00 -15.56 -12.95
CA GLY A 159 -14.64 -16.69 -13.80
C GLY A 159 -13.98 -16.34 -15.15
N HIS A 160 -14.00 -15.08 -15.57
CA HIS A 160 -13.39 -14.61 -16.84
C HIS A 160 -12.04 -13.89 -16.64
N VAL A 161 -11.28 -14.27 -15.61
CA VAL A 161 -10.00 -13.61 -15.30
C VAL A 161 -8.91 -14.01 -16.29
N LEU A 162 -8.30 -13.01 -16.92
CA LEU A 162 -7.17 -13.15 -17.83
C LEU A 162 -5.89 -12.60 -17.19
N PHE A 163 -4.92 -13.48 -16.93
CA PHE A 163 -3.58 -13.09 -16.51
C PHE A 163 -2.68 -12.96 -17.74
N GLY A 164 -2.64 -11.75 -18.30
CA GLY A 164 -1.84 -11.42 -19.48
C GLY A 164 -0.47 -10.81 -19.16
N LYS A 165 0.38 -10.69 -20.18
CA LYS A 165 1.65 -9.94 -20.09
C LYS A 165 1.42 -8.47 -19.71
N GLU A 166 0.29 -7.91 -20.12
CA GLU A 166 -0.10 -6.52 -19.84
C GLU A 166 -0.24 -6.26 -18.34
N LEU A 167 -0.82 -7.20 -17.59
CA LEU A 167 -0.91 -7.11 -16.13
C LEU A 167 0.48 -7.05 -15.49
N ALA A 168 1.40 -7.91 -15.91
CA ALA A 168 2.77 -7.93 -15.37
C ALA A 168 3.48 -6.59 -15.64
N THR A 169 3.37 -6.06 -16.85
CA THR A 169 3.93 -4.73 -17.18
C THR A 169 3.24 -3.61 -16.42
N GLY A 170 1.92 -3.70 -16.21
CA GLY A 170 1.15 -2.75 -15.42
C GLY A 170 1.62 -2.73 -13.97
N MET A 171 1.77 -3.89 -13.34
CA MET A 171 2.27 -4.02 -11.97
C MET A 171 3.68 -3.46 -11.80
N ILE A 172 4.59 -3.75 -12.74
CA ILE A 172 5.94 -3.17 -12.74
C ILE A 172 5.88 -1.65 -12.86
N SER A 173 5.01 -1.12 -13.72
CA SER A 173 4.85 0.33 -13.88
C SER A 173 4.37 1.00 -12.61
N VAL A 174 3.41 0.41 -11.90
CA VAL A 174 2.91 0.90 -10.61
C VAL A 174 4.03 0.84 -9.56
N PHE A 175 4.79 -0.25 -9.50
CA PHE A 175 5.94 -0.37 -8.61
C PHE A 175 6.98 0.74 -8.84
N CYS A 176 7.35 1.00 -10.10
CA CYS A 176 8.26 2.09 -10.46
C CYS A 176 7.68 3.46 -10.06
N GLN A 177 6.39 3.72 -10.32
CA GLN A 177 5.73 4.96 -9.93
C GLN A 177 5.73 5.15 -8.41
N CYS A 178 5.37 4.12 -7.64
CA CYS A 178 5.42 4.15 -6.17
C CYS A 178 6.84 4.42 -5.66
N THR A 179 7.86 3.83 -6.28
CA THR A 179 9.26 4.08 -5.91
C THR A 179 9.64 5.55 -6.13
N ILE A 180 9.26 6.12 -7.29
CA ILE A 180 9.47 7.54 -7.59
C ILE A 180 8.72 8.43 -6.59
N LEU A 181 7.48 8.09 -6.24
CA LEU A 181 6.70 8.83 -5.24
C LEU A 181 7.33 8.76 -3.85
N GLY A 182 7.85 7.60 -3.44
CA GLY A 182 8.51 7.44 -2.14
C GLY A 182 9.79 8.28 -2.06
N VAL A 183 10.58 8.31 -3.14
CA VAL A 183 11.76 9.20 -3.23
C VAL A 183 11.31 10.67 -3.23
N LYS A 184 10.28 11.03 -3.99
CA LYS A 184 9.73 12.40 -4.05
C LYS A 184 9.28 12.90 -2.67
N LEU A 185 8.71 12.03 -1.83
CA LEU A 185 8.34 12.35 -0.45
C LEU A 185 9.56 12.82 0.35
N ALA A 186 10.73 12.21 0.16
CA ALA A 186 11.96 12.55 0.87
C ALA A 186 12.77 13.70 0.23
N MET A 187 12.48 14.07 -1.04
CA MET A 187 13.24 15.08 -1.80
C MET A 187 13.44 16.42 -1.06
N PRO A 188 12.44 17.03 -0.39
CA PRO A 188 12.62 18.30 0.30
C PRO A 188 13.68 18.22 1.40
N ILE A 189 13.71 17.10 2.13
CA ILE A 189 14.67 16.87 3.21
C ILE A 189 16.06 16.56 2.63
N ILE A 190 16.14 15.75 1.56
CA ILE A 190 17.41 15.48 0.89
C ILE A 190 18.05 16.80 0.44
N ALA A 191 17.28 17.69 -0.19
CA ALA A 191 17.77 18.98 -0.65
C ALA A 191 18.27 19.86 0.51
N LEU A 192 17.50 19.96 1.60
CA LEU A 192 17.91 20.69 2.80
C LEU A 192 19.22 20.16 3.39
N GLN A 193 19.28 18.84 3.59
CA GLN A 193 20.45 18.18 4.19
C GLN A 193 21.69 18.30 3.31
N PHE A 194 21.51 18.31 1.98
CA PHE A 194 22.61 18.59 1.05
C PHE A 194 23.22 19.97 1.26
N PHE A 195 22.41 21.02 1.47
CA PHE A 195 22.93 22.36 1.80
C PHE A 195 23.63 22.41 3.16
N ILE A 196 23.10 21.69 4.16
CA ILE A 196 23.73 21.58 5.49
C ILE A 196 25.11 20.92 5.34
N GLU A 197 25.21 19.81 4.60
CA GLU A 197 26.49 19.13 4.35
C GLU A 197 27.50 20.04 3.64
N MET A 198 27.05 20.83 2.67
CA MET A 198 27.91 21.79 1.99
C MET A 198 28.43 22.88 2.94
N ALA A 199 27.55 23.41 3.81
CA ALA A 199 27.93 24.41 4.82
C ALA A 199 28.94 23.84 5.83
N PHE A 200 28.70 22.63 6.33
CA PHE A 200 29.61 21.95 7.25
C PHE A 200 30.94 21.55 6.58
N GLY A 201 30.92 21.19 5.31
CA GLY A 201 32.14 20.92 4.53
C GLY A 201 33.06 22.14 4.46
N VAL A 202 32.50 23.34 4.27
CA VAL A 202 33.27 24.60 4.30
C VAL A 202 33.75 24.94 5.72
N LEU A 203 32.92 24.71 6.75
CA LEU A 203 33.30 24.92 8.15
C LEU A 203 34.48 24.04 8.58
N MET A 204 34.49 22.75 8.20
CA MET A 204 35.59 21.83 8.52
C MET A 204 36.94 22.30 7.96
N ARG A 205 36.93 22.95 6.80
CA ARG A 205 38.15 23.53 6.22
C ARG A 205 38.70 24.71 7.03
N ASN A 206 37.82 25.51 7.62
CA ASN A 206 38.20 26.74 8.32
C ASN A 206 38.51 26.53 9.81
N ILE A 207 37.85 25.57 10.47
CA ILE A 207 38.00 25.30 11.91
C ILE A 207 38.22 23.80 12.16
N PRO A 208 39.40 23.24 11.84
CA PRO A 208 39.68 21.80 11.93
C PRO A 208 39.83 21.29 13.38
N GLN A 209 39.92 22.18 14.37
CA GLN A 209 40.18 21.79 15.77
C GLN A 209 38.92 21.40 16.57
N ILE A 210 37.73 21.68 16.08
CA ILE A 210 36.47 21.31 16.75
C ILE A 210 36.04 19.92 16.26
N ASN A 211 35.36 19.13 17.10
CA ASN A 211 34.69 17.90 16.68
C ASN A 211 33.46 18.23 15.80
N VAL A 212 33.73 18.68 14.57
CA VAL A 212 32.69 19.16 13.63
C VAL A 212 31.73 18.05 13.24
N ILE A 213 32.16 16.78 13.27
CA ILE A 213 31.30 15.62 12.99
C ILE A 213 30.16 15.53 14.03
N MET A 214 30.48 15.69 15.31
CA MET A 214 29.48 15.66 16.39
C MET A 214 28.47 16.81 16.26
N ILE A 215 28.95 18.01 15.93
CA ILE A 215 28.10 19.19 15.73
C ILE A 215 27.22 19.02 14.49
N ASN A 216 27.76 18.44 13.41
CA ASN A 216 27.00 18.20 12.18
C ASN A 216 25.78 17.31 12.47
N ILE A 217 25.97 16.16 13.13
CA ILE A 217 24.86 15.25 13.47
C ILE A 217 23.78 15.96 14.31
N GLN A 218 24.18 16.72 15.34
CA GLN A 218 23.24 17.46 16.17
C GLN A 218 22.47 18.53 15.37
N ALA A 219 23.16 19.24 14.47
CA ALA A 219 22.55 20.25 13.61
C ALA A 219 21.60 19.63 12.57
N LYS A 220 21.97 18.52 11.93
CA LYS A 220 21.12 17.78 10.98
C LYS A 220 19.78 17.39 11.59
N ILE A 221 19.84 16.83 12.80
CA ILE A 221 18.65 16.39 13.52
C ILE A 221 17.78 17.60 13.87
N PHE A 222 18.36 18.65 14.48
CA PHE A 222 17.63 19.82 14.92
C PHE A 222 16.97 20.58 13.76
N ILE A 223 17.74 20.91 12.71
CA ILE A 223 17.26 21.63 11.54
C ILE A 223 16.29 20.76 10.74
N GLY A 224 16.56 19.45 10.62
CA GLY A 224 15.69 18.51 9.93
C GLY A 224 14.31 18.42 10.57
N PHE A 225 14.21 18.34 11.90
CA PHE A 225 12.92 18.34 12.60
C PHE A 225 12.15 19.65 12.43
N ILE A 226 12.83 20.80 12.55
CA ILE A 226 12.19 22.11 12.32
C ILE A 226 11.64 22.17 10.90
N PHE A 227 12.42 21.72 9.91
CA PHE A 227 11.97 21.73 8.54
C PHE A 227 10.81 20.77 8.28
N LEU A 228 10.82 19.57 8.87
CA LEU A 228 9.69 18.64 8.82
C LEU A 228 8.38 19.28 9.30
N ILE A 229 8.44 20.09 10.36
CA ILE A 229 7.27 20.84 10.86
C ILE A 229 6.82 21.89 9.83
N ILE A 230 7.76 22.62 9.22
CA ILE A 230 7.45 23.64 8.20
C ILE A 230 6.81 23.02 6.96
N ILE A 231 7.33 21.88 6.49
CA ILE A 231 6.82 21.18 5.31
C ILE A 231 5.67 20.21 5.63
N PHE A 232 5.13 20.24 6.84
CA PHE A 232 4.08 19.32 7.24
C PHE A 232 2.84 19.42 6.33
N THR A 233 2.35 20.64 6.10
CA THR A 233 1.19 20.91 5.24
C THR A 233 1.36 20.37 3.82
N PRO A 234 2.41 20.73 3.05
CA PRO A 234 2.59 20.17 1.71
C PRO A 234 2.83 18.66 1.71
N THR A 235 3.43 18.11 2.76
CA THR A 235 3.61 16.66 2.90
C THR A 235 2.27 15.95 3.08
N MET A 236 1.36 16.53 3.86
CA MET A 236 0.01 16.01 4.04
C MET A 236 -0.80 16.05 2.73
N SER A 237 -0.72 17.15 1.97
CA SER A 237 -1.33 17.20 0.63
C SER A 237 -0.72 16.18 -0.34
N PHE A 238 0.59 15.89 -0.24
CA PHE A 238 1.21 14.83 -1.03
C PHE A 238 0.64 13.45 -0.68
N VAL A 239 0.46 13.16 0.60
CA VAL A 239 -0.12 11.89 1.07
C VAL A 239 -1.57 11.72 0.60
N GLU A 240 -2.38 12.78 0.64
CA GLU A 240 -3.75 12.77 0.11
C GLU A 240 -3.77 12.43 -1.40
N ASN A 241 -2.95 13.12 -2.20
CA ASN A 241 -2.82 12.83 -3.63
C ASN A 241 -2.33 11.40 -3.90
N ALA A 242 -1.49 10.84 -3.02
CA ALA A 242 -1.05 9.44 -3.13
C ALA A 242 -2.22 8.46 -2.86
N ILE A 243 -3.16 8.80 -1.97
CA ILE A 243 -4.37 7.99 -1.74
C ILE A 243 -5.29 8.03 -2.98
N ASP A 244 -5.43 9.17 -3.65
CA ASP A 244 -6.22 9.24 -4.88
C ASP A 244 -5.57 8.43 -6.02
N GLN A 245 -4.24 8.50 -6.14
CA GLN A 245 -3.48 7.69 -7.10
C GLN A 245 -3.60 6.19 -6.80
N LEU A 246 -3.72 5.79 -5.53
CA LEU A 246 -3.97 4.40 -5.15
C LEU A 246 -5.27 3.88 -5.77
N PHE A 247 -6.38 4.61 -5.61
CA PHE A 247 -7.66 4.15 -6.14
C PHE A 247 -7.65 4.06 -7.67
N ASN A 248 -7.04 5.05 -8.33
CA ASN A 248 -6.86 5.04 -9.79
C ASN A 248 -6.00 3.86 -10.27
N ALA A 249 -4.90 3.56 -9.57
CA ALA A 249 -4.03 2.44 -9.89
C ALA A 249 -4.75 1.10 -9.75
N ILE A 250 -5.60 0.93 -8.71
CA ILE A 250 -6.40 -0.30 -8.57
C ILE A 250 -7.35 -0.47 -9.75
N ILE A 251 -8.06 0.59 -10.16
CA ILE A 251 -8.98 0.53 -11.31
C ILE A 251 -8.23 0.21 -12.61
N GLN A 252 -7.06 0.83 -12.82
CA GLN A 252 -6.24 0.57 -14.00
C GLN A 252 -5.77 -0.89 -14.05
N ILE A 253 -5.26 -1.41 -12.94
CA ILE A 253 -4.83 -2.82 -12.84
C ILE A 253 -6.03 -3.76 -13.03
N ALA A 254 -7.19 -3.42 -12.50
CA ALA A 254 -8.40 -4.21 -12.68
C ALA A 254 -8.83 -4.30 -14.14
N LYS A 255 -8.75 -3.20 -14.90
CA LYS A 255 -9.05 -3.16 -16.34
C LYS A 255 -8.09 -3.99 -17.19
N LEU A 256 -6.89 -4.30 -16.68
CA LEU A 256 -5.92 -5.16 -17.37
C LEU A 256 -6.18 -6.66 -17.11
N MET A 257 -7.11 -7.00 -16.19
CA MET A 257 -7.43 -8.38 -15.79
C MET A 257 -8.79 -8.88 -16.31
N GLY A 258 -9.69 -7.98 -16.68
CA GLY A 258 -10.99 -8.28 -17.30
C GLY A 258 -10.96 -8.00 -18.78
#